data_AF-X1CVN2-F1
#
_entry.id   AF-X1CVN2-F1
#
_cell.length_a   1.000
_cell.length_b   1.000
_cell.length_c   1.000
_cell.angle_alpha   90.00
_cell.angle_beta   90.00
_cell.angle_gamma   90.00
#
_symmetry.space_group_name_H-M   'P 1'
#
loop_
_entity.id
_entity.type
_entity.pdbx_description
1 polymer ?
#
loop_
_entity_poly.entity_id
_entity_poly.type
_entity_poly.pdbx_seq_one_letter_code
_entity_poly.pdbx_strand_id
1 'polypeptide(L)'
;VAFHALRQDQTKLTEAVKAYYAGVKPDALRLVENRTIPTAYAVAGDSEALLDYVEELVEQFGPWEFYYFAIDPIFDSMRDLPRFQALDKQYRQWLGQQK
;
A
#
# COMPACT_ATOMS: atom_id res chain seq x y z
N VAL A 1 -6.35 -12.90 -3.31
CA VAL A 1 -5.48 -12.08 -2.43
C VAL A 1 -6.08 -11.95 -1.03
N ALA A 2 -7.17 -11.19 -0.83
CA ALA A 2 -7.76 -10.93 0.50
C ALA A 2 -8.07 -12.18 1.35
N PHE A 3 -8.53 -13.27 0.72
CA PHE A 3 -8.79 -14.53 1.42
C PHE A 3 -7.57 -15.10 2.17
N HIS A 4 -6.36 -14.99 1.60
CA HIS A 4 -5.15 -15.50 2.24
C HIS A 4 -4.65 -14.59 3.36
N ALA A 5 -4.83 -13.28 3.21
CA ALA A 5 -4.54 -12.31 4.27
C ALA A 5 -5.39 -12.55 5.52
N LEU A 6 -6.70 -12.78 5.35
CA LEU A 6 -7.60 -13.09 6.48
C LEU A 6 -7.22 -14.37 7.22
N ARG A 7 -6.53 -15.30 6.56
CA ARG A 7 -6.03 -16.55 7.16
C ARG A 7 -4.62 -16.42 7.74
N GLN A 8 -4.02 -15.23 7.67
CA GLN A 8 -2.64 -14.97 8.07
C GLN A 8 -1.63 -15.90 7.36
N ASP A 9 -1.96 -16.35 6.14
CA ASP A 9 -1.11 -17.23 5.34
C ASP A 9 -0.26 -16.38 4.39
N GLN A 10 0.90 -15.94 4.90
CA GLN A 10 1.81 -15.04 4.17
C GLN A 10 2.38 -15.70 2.89
N THR A 11 2.62 -17.00 2.91
CA THR A 11 3.10 -17.73 1.72
C THR A 11 2.06 -17.69 0.61
N LYS A 12 0.81 -18.05 0.92
CA LYS A 12 -0.28 -18.01 -0.07
C LYS A 12 -0.65 -16.60 -0.48
N LEU A 13 -0.51 -15.62 0.42
CA LEU A 13 -0.68 -14.21 0.07
C LEU A 13 0.35 -13.78 -0.98
N THR A 14 1.63 -14.08 -0.75
CA THR A 14 2.72 -13.78 -1.68
C THR A 14 2.49 -14.44 -3.05
N GLU A 15 2.13 -15.73 -3.06
CA GLU A 15 1.80 -16.45 -4.29
C GLU A 15 0.62 -15.80 -5.03
N ALA A 16 -0.44 -15.43 -4.32
CA ALA A 16 -1.63 -14.81 -4.90
C ALA A 16 -1.36 -13.41 -5.47
N VAL A 17 -0.51 -12.61 -4.81
CA VAL A 17 -0.09 -11.30 -5.32
C VAL A 17 0.77 -11.45 -6.58
N LYS A 18 1.71 -12.39 -6.59
CA LYS A 18 2.51 -12.71 -7.79
C LYS A 18 1.61 -13.16 -8.95
N ALA A 19 0.65 -14.03 -8.68
CA ALA A 19 -0.30 -14.50 -9.69
C ALA A 19 -1.17 -13.36 -10.24
N TYR A 20 -1.60 -12.44 -9.38
CA TYR A 20 -2.31 -11.23 -9.80
C TYR A 20 -1.46 -10.39 -10.76
N TYR A 21 -0.23 -10.06 -10.38
CA TYR A 21 0.64 -9.22 -11.22
C TYR A 21 1.08 -9.89 -12.52
N ALA A 22 1.12 -11.22 -12.58
CA ALA A 22 1.36 -11.97 -13.81
C ALA A 22 0.16 -11.94 -14.78
N GLY A 23 -1.06 -11.76 -14.26
CA GLY A 23 -2.30 -11.77 -15.04
C GLY A 23 -2.78 -10.41 -15.53
N VAL A 24 -2.24 -9.31 -14.98
CA VAL A 24 -2.58 -7.95 -15.42
C VAL A 24 -1.54 -7.41 -16.39
N LYS A 25 -1.96 -6.47 -17.24
CA LYS A 25 -1.03 -5.78 -18.14
C LYS A 25 0.04 -5.06 -17.32
N PRO A 26 1.34 -5.19 -17.65
CA PRO A 26 2.42 -4.61 -16.86
C PRO A 26 2.62 -3.13 -17.22
N ASP A 27 1.56 -2.32 -17.12
CA ASP A 27 1.66 -0.89 -17.25
C ASP A 27 1.57 -0.19 -15.88
N ALA A 28 1.84 1.11 -15.90
CA ALA A 28 1.88 1.94 -14.70
C ALA A 28 0.59 1.84 -13.87
N LEU A 29 -0.55 1.71 -14.52
CA LEU A 29 -1.85 1.79 -13.86
C LEU A 29 -2.15 0.58 -12.97
N ARG A 30 -1.42 -0.53 -13.16
CA ARG A 30 -1.58 -1.76 -12.35
C ARG A 30 -1.49 -1.53 -10.84
N LEU A 31 -0.73 -0.50 -10.41
CA LEU A 31 -0.58 -0.15 -9.00
C LEU A 31 -1.80 0.61 -8.48
N VAL A 32 -2.31 1.61 -9.21
CA VAL A 32 -3.44 2.44 -8.74
C VAL A 32 -4.80 1.77 -8.90
N GLU A 33 -4.95 0.85 -9.86
CA GLU A 33 -6.23 0.19 -10.16
C GLU A 33 -6.67 -0.82 -9.09
N ASN A 34 -5.76 -1.30 -8.25
CA ASN A 34 -6.08 -2.33 -7.26
C ASN A 34 -5.56 -2.02 -5.86
N ARG A 35 -6.44 -1.43 -5.04
CA ARG A 35 -6.22 -1.19 -3.61
C ARG A 35 -6.34 -2.45 -2.75
N THR A 36 -6.77 -3.58 -3.29
CA THR A 36 -6.95 -4.82 -2.50
C THR A 36 -5.63 -5.39 -2.00
N ILE A 37 -4.53 -5.18 -2.74
CA ILE A 37 -3.20 -5.71 -2.37
C ILE A 37 -2.65 -5.02 -1.11
N PRO A 38 -2.54 -3.68 -1.03
CA PRO A 38 -2.07 -3.05 0.21
C PRO A 38 -2.98 -3.34 1.41
N THR A 39 -4.30 -3.34 1.22
CA THR A 39 -5.26 -3.76 2.26
C THR A 39 -4.96 -5.18 2.76
N ALA A 40 -4.66 -6.11 1.85
CA ALA A 40 -4.34 -7.48 2.22
C ALA A 40 -3.01 -7.60 3.00
N TYR A 41 -1.99 -6.81 2.66
CA TYR A 41 -0.76 -6.75 3.46
C TYR A 41 -1.02 -6.21 4.86
N ALA A 42 -1.79 -5.13 4.99
CA ALA A 42 -2.17 -4.57 6.29
C ALA A 42 -2.92 -5.59 7.16
N VAL A 43 -3.92 -6.27 6.59
CA VAL A 43 -4.68 -7.33 7.29
C VAL A 43 -3.79 -8.49 7.73
N ALA A 44 -2.79 -8.86 6.92
CA ALA A 44 -1.84 -9.92 7.23
C ALA A 44 -0.71 -9.49 8.18
N GLY A 45 -0.70 -8.22 8.62
CA GLY A 45 0.38 -7.65 9.43
C GLY A 45 1.73 -7.55 8.70
N ASP A 46 1.74 -7.63 7.36
CA ASP A 46 2.95 -7.55 6.54
C ASP A 46 3.29 -6.09 6.25
N SER A 47 3.81 -5.40 7.27
CA SER A 47 4.12 -3.98 7.22
C SER A 47 5.18 -3.64 6.19
N GLU A 48 6.18 -4.51 5.98
CA GLU A 48 7.25 -4.28 5.02
C GLU A 48 6.72 -4.33 3.59
N ALA A 49 5.96 -5.38 3.22
CA ALA A 49 5.39 -5.48 1.88
C ALA A 49 4.37 -4.36 1.59
N LEU A 50 3.63 -3.92 2.60
CA LEU A 50 2.77 -2.74 2.49
C LEU A 50 3.61 -1.50 2.19
N LEU A 51 4.62 -1.21 3.00
CA LEU A 51 5.42 0.02 2.86
C LEU A 51 6.18 0.07 1.54
N ASP A 52 6.73 -1.05 1.08
CA ASP A 52 7.35 -1.14 -0.25
C ASP A 52 6.36 -0.77 -1.36
N TYR A 53 5.12 -1.27 -1.27
CA TYR A 53 4.07 -0.94 -2.22
C TYR A 53 3.67 0.54 -2.16
N VAL A 54 3.52 1.12 -0.96
CA VAL A 54 3.14 2.54 -0.82
C VAL A 54 4.25 3.46 -1.32
N GLU A 55 5.52 3.12 -1.06
CA GLU A 55 6.66 3.86 -1.56
C GLU A 55 6.74 3.84 -3.09
N GLU A 56 6.58 2.66 -3.73
CA GLU A 56 6.53 2.55 -5.20
C GLU A 56 5.38 3.41 -5.78
N LEU A 57 4.20 3.37 -5.14
CA LEU A 57 3.04 4.13 -5.56
C LEU A 57 3.27 5.65 -5.47
N VAL A 58 3.80 6.12 -4.33
CA VAL A 58 4.09 7.54 -4.09
C VAL A 58 5.23 8.03 -4.99
N GLU A 59 6.24 7.22 -5.25
CA GLU A 59 7.32 7.53 -6.19
C GLU A 59 6.77 7.72 -7.61
N GLN A 60 5.88 6.83 -8.05
CA GLN A 60 5.38 6.85 -9.41
C GLN A 60 4.33 7.94 -9.68
N PHE A 61 3.44 8.19 -8.73
CA PHE A 61 2.26 9.04 -8.94
C PHE A 61 2.25 10.31 -8.10
N GLY A 62 3.14 10.40 -7.11
CA GLY A 62 3.34 11.56 -6.24
C GLY A 62 2.70 11.42 -4.85
N PRO A 63 2.99 12.38 -3.94
CA PRO A 63 2.60 12.29 -2.54
C PRO A 63 1.10 12.20 -2.28
N TRP A 64 0.25 12.69 -3.20
CA TRP A 64 -1.20 12.67 -3.04
C TRP A 64 -1.76 11.25 -2.94
N GLU A 65 -1.12 10.26 -3.57
CA GLU A 65 -1.54 8.84 -3.50
C GLU A 65 -1.52 8.27 -2.09
N PHE A 66 -0.76 8.90 -1.18
CA PHE A 66 -0.72 8.53 0.21
C PHE A 66 -2.05 8.76 0.95
N TYR A 67 -2.97 9.58 0.40
CA TYR A 67 -4.22 9.96 1.07
C TYR A 67 -5.01 8.76 1.59
N TYR A 68 -5.07 7.68 0.79
CA TYR A 68 -5.84 6.48 1.10
C TYR A 68 -5.34 5.82 2.39
N PHE A 69 -4.02 5.73 2.53
CA PHE A 69 -3.36 5.13 3.69
C PHE A 69 -3.44 6.02 4.93
N ALA A 70 -3.43 7.33 4.74
CA ALA A 70 -3.53 8.30 5.83
C ALA A 70 -4.90 8.28 6.53
N ILE A 71 -5.98 7.99 5.80
CA ILE A 71 -7.36 8.12 6.31
C ILE A 71 -8.03 6.80 6.68
N ASP A 72 -7.65 5.68 6.05
CA ASP A 72 -8.33 4.40 6.27
C ASP A 72 -7.84 3.76 7.59
N PRO A 73 -8.74 3.42 8.54
CA PRO A 73 -8.36 2.82 9.82
C PRO A 73 -7.68 1.45 9.70
N ILE A 74 -7.79 0.77 8.56
CA ILE A 74 -7.14 -0.54 8.37
C ILE A 74 -5.61 -0.45 8.48
N PHE A 75 -5.04 0.75 8.31
CA PHE A 75 -3.61 1.00 8.41
C PHE A 75 -3.19 1.58 9.77
N ASP A 76 -4.10 1.65 10.77
CA ASP A 76 -3.82 2.25 12.08
C ASP A 76 -2.60 1.61 12.76
N SER A 77 -2.44 0.28 12.65
CA SER A 77 -1.29 -0.44 13.21
C SER A 77 0.06 -0.06 12.60
N MET A 78 0.06 0.67 11.48
CA MET A 78 1.26 1.03 10.71
C MET A 78 1.68 2.49 10.92
N ARG A 79 0.83 3.30 11.57
CA ARG A 79 1.04 4.76 11.68
C ARG A 79 2.26 5.16 12.51
N ASP A 80 2.68 4.29 13.43
CA ASP A 80 3.85 4.54 14.27
C ASP A 80 5.17 4.08 13.61
N LEU A 81 5.10 3.45 12.43
CA LEU A 81 6.29 3.01 11.71
C LEU A 81 7.05 4.22 11.13
N PRO A 82 8.38 4.30 11.28
CA PRO A 82 9.16 5.45 10.79
C PRO A 82 8.99 5.71 9.28
N ARG A 83 8.93 4.66 8.46
CA ARG A 83 8.70 4.76 7.01
C ARG A 83 7.31 5.33 6.71
N PHE A 84 6.28 4.90 7.43
CA PHE A 84 4.92 5.43 7.29
C PHE A 84 4.85 6.91 7.66
N GLN A 85 5.46 7.32 8.77
CA GLN A 85 5.50 8.72 9.20
C GLN A 85 6.27 9.61 8.22
N ALA A 86 7.32 9.08 7.58
CA ALA A 86 8.05 9.80 6.54
C ALA A 86 7.15 10.09 5.32
N LEU A 87 6.37 9.10 4.87
CA LEU A 87 5.39 9.26 3.79
C LEU A 87 4.27 10.23 4.19
N ASP A 88 3.73 10.13 5.40
CA ASP A 88 2.71 11.05 5.92
C ASP A 88 3.23 12.49 5.97
N LYS A 89 4.48 12.68 6.39
CA LYS A 89 5.12 14.01 6.37
C LYS A 89 5.22 14.56 4.94
N GLN A 90 5.64 13.76 3.96
CA GLN A 90 5.71 14.17 2.56
C GLN A 90 4.33 14.55 2.02
N TYR A 91 3.31 13.74 2.31
CA TYR A 91 1.92 14.02 1.95
C TYR A 91 1.41 15.34 2.54
N ARG A 92 1.63 15.57 3.84
CA ARG A 92 1.23 16.83 4.52
C ARG A 92 1.97 18.06 3.97
N GLN A 93 3.24 17.93 3.63
CA GLN A 93 4.01 19.00 2.98
C GLN A 93 3.41 19.35 1.62
N TRP A 94 3.10 18.32 0.82
CA TRP A 94 2.43 18.51 -0.47
C TRP A 94 1.07 19.20 -0.31
N LEU A 95 0.23 18.79 0.66
CA LEU A 95 -1.04 19.46 0.96
C LEU A 95 -0.87 20.96 1.31
N GLY A 96 0.20 21.30 2.02
CA GLY A 96 0.51 22.69 2.38
C GLY A 96 0.88 23.57 1.19
N GLN A 97 1.42 22.97 0.12
CA GLN A 97 1.78 23.67 -1.13
C GLN A 97 0.59 23.88 -2.07
N GLN A 98 -0.53 23.18 -1.87
CA GLN A 98 -1.74 23.33 -2.68
C GLN A 98 -2.63 24.50 -2.22
N LYS A 99 -2.20 25.27 -1.21
CA LYS A 99 -2.90 26.46 -0.69
C LYS A 99 -2.34 27.71 -1.34
#